data_AF-A0A2M8SCB6-F1
#
_entry.id   AF-A0A2M8SCB6-F1
#
_cell.length_a   1.000
_cell.length_b   1.000
_cell.length_c   1.000
_cell.angle_alpha   90.00
_cell.angle_beta   90.00
_cell.angle_gamma   90.00
#
_symmetry.space_group_name_H-M   'P 1'
#
loop_
_entity.id
_entity.type
_entity.pdbx_description
1 polymer ?
#
loop_
_entity_poly.entity_id
_entity_poly.type
_entity_poly.pdbx_seq_one_letter_code
_entity_poly.pdbx_strand_id
1 'polypeptide(L)'
;IYVDDLAALAVEQGKRRENAIIDAIGPETFTYRELVRAIGEIIGVRRPIVPVPPALGYAAGWIIGKLVGDVLITWPEVKGLMADLLCTDSPPTGKTKLTDWTREHKDTLGVRYASELARRRDRRKAYENL
;
A
#
# COMPACT_ATOMS: atom_id res chain seq x y z
N ILE A 1 -1.41 -7.77 -0.83
CA ILE A 1 -2.51 -8.68 -0.40
C ILE A 1 -3.57 -7.87 0.33
N TYR A 2 -4.85 -8.24 0.24
CA TYR A 2 -5.91 -7.65 1.06
C TYR A 2 -5.78 -8.08 2.53
N VAL A 3 -6.09 -7.20 3.47
CA VAL A 3 -5.80 -7.42 4.90
C VAL A 3 -6.59 -8.60 5.46
N ASP A 4 -7.84 -8.79 5.05
CA ASP A 4 -8.65 -9.91 5.56
C ASP A 4 -8.19 -11.25 4.98
N ASP A 5 -7.72 -11.27 3.73
CA ASP A 5 -7.12 -12.47 3.13
C ASP A 5 -5.85 -12.88 3.90
N LEU A 6 -5.00 -11.90 4.25
CA LEU A 6 -3.83 -12.12 5.09
C LEU A 6 -4.21 -12.62 6.48
N ALA A 7 -5.23 -12.03 7.11
CA ALA A 7 -5.70 -12.43 8.42
C ALA A 7 -6.27 -13.85 8.41
N ALA A 8 -7.06 -14.20 7.40
CA ALA A 8 -7.60 -15.54 7.21
C ALA A 8 -6.46 -16.57 7.05
N LEU A 9 -5.45 -16.26 6.23
CA LEU A 9 -4.27 -17.10 6.06
C LEU A 9 -3.51 -17.28 7.38
N ALA A 10 -3.29 -16.20 8.14
CA ALA A 10 -2.61 -16.27 9.43
C ALA A 10 -3.37 -17.15 10.44
N VAL A 11 -4.71 -17.03 10.50
CA VAL A 11 -5.56 -17.87 11.37
C VAL A 11 -5.52 -19.33 10.95
N GLU A 12 -5.53 -19.60 9.64
CA GLU A 12 -5.43 -20.96 9.12
C GLU A 12 -4.08 -21.61 9.49
N GLN A 13 -2.98 -20.91 9.24
CA GLN A 13 -1.64 -21.42 9.51
C GLN A 13 -1.35 -21.52 11.01
N GLY A 14 -1.91 -20.64 11.83
CA GLY A 14 -1.79 -20.70 13.29
C GLY A 14 -2.42 -21.95 13.92
N LYS A 15 -3.27 -22.69 13.19
CA LYS A 15 -3.84 -23.98 13.63
C LYS A 15 -2.94 -25.18 13.32
N ARG A 16 -1.94 -25.00 12.45
CA ARG A 16 -1.01 -26.05 12.03
C ARG A 16 0.14 -26.17 13.03
N ARG A 17 0.85 -27.30 12.99
CA ARG A 17 2.02 -27.56 13.87
C ARG A 17 3.34 -27.47 13.12
N GLU A 18 3.28 -27.56 11.81
CA GLU A 18 4.42 -27.53 10.90
C GLU A 18 4.88 -26.09 10.66
N ASN A 19 6.18 -25.91 10.51
CA ASN A 19 6.75 -24.64 10.06
C ASN A 19 6.58 -24.53 8.54
N ALA A 20 6.13 -23.37 8.07
CA ALA A 20 6.02 -23.06 6.66
C ALA A 20 6.42 -21.61 6.39
N ILE A 21 6.98 -21.38 5.20
CA ILE A 21 7.16 -20.04 4.62
C ILE A 21 6.15 -19.94 3.49
N ILE A 22 5.29 -18.92 3.55
CA ILE A 22 4.19 -18.74 2.61
C ILE A 22 4.21 -17.29 2.13
N ASP A 23 4.23 -17.14 0.81
CA ASP A 23 4.09 -15.84 0.17
C ASP A 23 2.63 -15.38 0.26
N ALA A 24 2.38 -14.37 1.09
CA ALA A 24 1.07 -13.78 1.29
C ALA A 24 0.79 -12.70 0.23
N ILE A 25 0.39 -13.13 -0.96
CA ILE A 25 0.16 -12.25 -2.12
C ILE A 25 -1.29 -12.33 -2.63
N GLY A 26 -1.73 -11.26 -3.30
CA GLY A 26 -3.03 -11.20 -3.96
C GLY A 26 -2.99 -11.75 -5.39
N PRO A 27 -4.14 -11.85 -6.07
CA PRO A 27 -4.27 -12.42 -7.41
C PRO A 27 -3.80 -11.50 -8.55
N GLU A 28 -3.35 -10.28 -8.25
CA GLU A 28 -2.92 -9.30 -9.25
C GLU A 28 -1.51 -8.80 -8.92
N THR A 29 -0.68 -8.73 -9.96
CA THR A 29 0.70 -8.22 -9.90
C THR A 29 0.79 -6.98 -10.78
N PHE A 30 1.46 -5.95 -10.29
CA PHE A 30 1.64 -4.68 -10.99
C PHE A 30 3.09 -4.21 -10.84
N THR A 31 3.61 -3.55 -11.87
CA THR A 31 4.68 -2.59 -11.64
C THR A 31 4.15 -1.43 -10.79
N TYR A 32 5.04 -0.73 -10.07
CA TYR A 32 4.63 0.43 -9.26
C TYR A 32 3.89 1.51 -10.08
N ARG A 33 4.30 1.71 -11.34
CA ARG A 33 3.64 2.66 -12.26
C ARG A 33 2.23 2.21 -12.64
N GLU A 34 2.04 0.93 -12.94
CA GLU A 34 0.74 0.37 -13.28
C GLU A 34 -0.22 0.42 -12.09
N LEU A 35 0.28 0.12 -10.88
CA LEU A 35 -0.50 0.21 -9.65
C LEU A 35 -1.09 1.61 -9.46
N VAL A 36 -0.24 2.65 -9.49
CA VAL A 36 -0.68 4.04 -9.29
C VAL A 36 -1.61 4.49 -10.41
N ARG A 37 -1.35 4.07 -11.66
CA ARG A 37 -2.22 4.36 -12.80
C ARG A 37 -3.60 3.71 -12.66
N ALA A 38 -3.65 2.43 -12.34
CA ALA A 38 -4.90 1.68 -12.17
C ALA A 38 -5.78 2.30 -11.09
N ILE A 39 -5.19 2.65 -9.94
CA ILE A 39 -5.91 3.35 -8.86
C ILE A 39 -6.46 4.68 -9.39
N GLY A 40 -5.62 5.51 -10.03
CA GLY A 40 -6.02 6.80 -10.57
C GLY A 40 -7.16 6.72 -11.59
N GLU A 41 -7.12 5.72 -12.49
CA GLU A 41 -8.18 5.47 -13.47
C GLU A 41 -9.49 5.05 -12.80
N ILE A 42 -9.43 4.16 -11.80
CA ILE A 42 -10.62 3.66 -11.09
C ILE A 42 -11.30 4.77 -10.27
N ILE A 43 -10.52 5.62 -9.58
CA ILE A 43 -11.05 6.74 -8.80
C ILE A 43 -11.37 7.97 -9.68
N GLY A 44 -11.12 7.91 -10.99
CA GLY A 44 -11.46 8.99 -11.93
C GLY A 44 -10.54 10.21 -11.86
N VAL A 45 -9.32 10.09 -11.32
CA VAL A 45 -8.39 11.21 -11.14
C VAL A 45 -7.17 11.06 -12.07
N ARG A 46 -7.07 11.96 -13.05
CA ARG A 46 -5.92 12.02 -13.97
C ARG A 46 -4.75 12.80 -13.36
N ARG A 47 -3.64 12.11 -13.08
CA ARG A 47 -2.39 12.70 -12.56
C ARG A 47 -1.21 12.30 -13.46
N PRO A 48 -0.36 13.25 -13.90
CA PRO A 48 0.87 12.90 -14.61
C PRO A 48 1.80 12.03 -13.73
N ILE A 49 2.29 10.92 -14.28
CA ILE A 49 3.26 10.04 -13.60
C ILE A 49 4.64 10.26 -14.23
N VAL A 50 5.43 11.15 -13.65
CA VAL A 50 6.77 11.51 -14.14
C VAL A 50 7.85 10.66 -13.44
N PRO A 51 8.81 10.09 -14.20
CA PRO A 51 9.98 9.46 -13.59
C PRO A 51 10.92 10.51 -13.00
N VAL A 52 11.42 10.26 -11.79
CA VAL A 52 12.39 11.14 -11.13
C VAL A 52 13.50 10.30 -10.48
N PRO A 53 14.73 10.84 -10.35
CA PRO A 53 15.77 10.25 -9.52
C PRO A 53 15.30 10.02 -8.08
N PRO A 54 15.68 8.92 -7.41
CA PRO A 54 15.24 8.59 -6.05
C PRO A 54 15.50 9.70 -5.01
N ALA A 55 16.64 10.38 -5.12
CA ALA A 55 16.99 11.48 -4.23
C ALA A 55 16.01 12.67 -4.35
N LEU A 56 15.55 12.98 -5.57
CA LEU A 56 14.56 14.04 -5.80
C LEU A 56 13.17 13.62 -5.31
N GLY A 57 12.78 12.36 -5.53
CA GLY A 57 11.55 11.80 -4.96
C GLY A 57 11.53 11.88 -3.43
N TYR A 58 12.64 11.51 -2.78
CA TYR A 58 12.79 11.62 -1.33
C TYR A 58 12.72 13.07 -0.85
N ALA A 59 13.46 13.98 -1.49
CA ALA A 59 13.44 15.40 -1.12
C ALA A 59 12.04 16.01 -1.24
N ALA A 60 11.33 15.72 -2.34
CA ALA A 60 9.95 16.17 -2.53
C ALA A 60 9.03 15.60 -1.44
N GLY A 61 9.11 14.30 -1.16
CA GLY A 61 8.31 13.67 -0.11
C GLY A 61 8.61 14.21 1.29
N TRP A 62 9.87 14.53 1.59
CA TRP A 62 10.27 15.15 2.84
C TRP A 62 9.68 16.57 3.00
N ILE A 63 9.74 17.39 1.94
CA ILE A 63 9.12 18.73 1.94
C ILE A 63 7.62 18.63 2.15
N ILE A 64 6.93 17.79 1.38
CA ILE A 64 5.47 17.61 1.48
C ILE A 64 5.11 17.10 2.87
N GLY A 65 5.86 16.14 3.42
CA GLY A 65 5.68 15.66 4.79
C GLY A 65 5.70 16.79 5.81
N LYS A 66 6.68 17.72 5.72
CA LYS A 66 6.72 18.90 6.59
C LYS A 66 5.49 19.81 6.44
N LEU A 67 4.99 20.00 5.22
CA LEU A 67 3.81 20.82 4.95
C LEU A 67 2.53 20.22 5.54
N VAL A 68 2.39 18.89 5.52
CA VAL A 68 1.23 18.19 6.09
C VAL A 68 1.44 17.78 7.56
N GLY A 69 2.58 18.14 8.16
CA GLY A 69 2.91 17.81 9.55
C GLY A 69 3.15 16.32 9.81
N ASP A 70 3.64 15.58 8.80
CA ASP A 70 3.77 14.13 8.83
C ASP A 70 5.11 13.61 8.29
N VAL A 71 5.34 12.29 8.44
CA VAL A 71 6.43 11.55 7.82
C VAL A 71 5.89 10.82 6.59
N LEU A 72 5.92 11.49 5.44
CA LEU A 72 5.34 10.95 4.21
C LEU A 72 6.16 9.79 3.61
N ILE A 73 7.50 9.91 3.62
CA ILE A 73 8.40 8.88 3.09
C ILE A 73 9.77 8.99 3.76
N THR A 74 10.42 7.85 3.96
CA THR A 74 11.76 7.73 4.51
C THR A 74 12.76 7.21 3.47
N TRP A 75 14.04 7.51 3.66
CA TRP A 75 15.09 7.03 2.75
C TRP A 75 15.19 5.48 2.68
N PRO A 76 15.05 4.73 3.80
CA PRO A 76 14.95 3.27 3.75
C PRO A 76 13.78 2.75 2.92
N GLU A 77 12.60 3.38 2.99
CA GLU A 77 11.44 2.99 2.16
C GLU A 77 11.72 3.23 0.66
N VAL A 78 12.34 4.36 0.32
CA VAL A 78 12.77 4.61 -1.07
C VAL A 78 13.71 3.51 -1.55
N LYS A 79 14.72 3.15 -0.75
CA LYS A 79 15.63 2.04 -1.09
C LYS A 79 14.91 0.70 -1.22
N GLY A 80 13.97 0.42 -0.32
CA GLY A 80 13.17 -0.81 -0.35
C GLY A 80 12.31 -0.91 -1.62
N LEU A 81 11.67 0.18 -2.04
CA LEU A 81 10.92 0.25 -3.29
C LEU A 81 11.82 0.03 -4.51
N MET A 82 13.03 0.60 -4.51
CA MET A 82 13.98 0.42 -5.62
C MET A 82 14.62 -0.97 -5.67
N ALA A 83 14.55 -1.75 -4.60
CA ALA A 83 15.07 -3.11 -4.57
C ALA A 83 14.14 -4.14 -5.21
N ASP A 84 12.92 -3.75 -5.60
CA ASP A 84 11.94 -4.59 -6.31
C ASP A 84 11.63 -5.93 -5.60
N LEU A 85 11.59 -5.91 -4.27
CA LEU A 85 11.44 -7.11 -3.43
C LEU A 85 9.97 -7.50 -3.15
N LEU A 86 9.01 -6.82 -3.77
CA LEU A 86 7.57 -6.96 -3.47
C LEU A 86 6.82 -7.78 -4.54
N CYS A 87 7.52 -8.66 -5.25
CA CYS A 87 6.96 -9.59 -6.23
C CYS A 87 7.55 -11.00 -6.07
N THR A 88 6.80 -12.01 -6.48
CA THR A 88 7.17 -13.43 -6.42
C THR A 88 6.35 -14.19 -7.45
N ASP A 89 6.87 -15.33 -7.92
CA ASP A 89 6.21 -16.22 -8.87
C ASP A 89 5.27 -17.25 -8.18
N SER A 90 5.19 -17.20 -6.85
CA SER A 90 4.28 -18.06 -6.09
C SER A 90 2.81 -17.85 -6.51
N PRO A 91 1.95 -18.89 -6.44
CA PRO A 91 0.53 -18.71 -6.71
C PRO A 91 -0.13 -17.82 -5.64
N PRO A 92 -1.20 -17.09 -5.99
CA PRO A 92 -1.86 -16.21 -5.05
C PRO A 92 -2.52 -16.97 -3.90
N THR A 93 -2.27 -16.51 -2.68
CA THR A 93 -2.89 -17.05 -1.46
C THR A 93 -4.11 -16.23 -1.02
N GLY A 94 -4.14 -14.94 -1.38
CA GLY A 94 -5.33 -14.09 -1.29
C GLY A 94 -6.23 -14.21 -2.51
N LYS A 95 -7.51 -13.87 -2.33
CA LYS A 95 -8.56 -13.99 -3.36
C LYS A 95 -9.05 -12.62 -3.84
N THR A 96 -8.82 -11.58 -3.06
CA THR A 96 -9.34 -10.25 -3.31
C THR A 96 -8.46 -9.51 -4.31
N LYS A 97 -9.03 -9.16 -5.45
CA LYS A 97 -8.41 -8.29 -6.45
C LYS A 97 -8.41 -6.86 -5.93
N LEU A 98 -7.26 -6.19 -6.04
CA LEU A 98 -7.13 -4.79 -5.65
C LEU A 98 -8.02 -3.91 -6.51
N THR A 99 -8.10 -4.19 -7.81
CA THR A 99 -8.90 -3.39 -8.76
C THR A 99 -10.40 -3.44 -8.46
N ASP A 100 -10.91 -4.62 -8.10
CA ASP A 100 -12.31 -4.80 -7.71
C ASP A 100 -12.61 -4.07 -6.40
N TRP A 101 -11.77 -4.28 -5.37
CA TRP A 101 -11.91 -3.58 -4.09
C TRP A 101 -11.85 -2.06 -4.25
N THR A 102 -10.94 -1.56 -5.09
CA THR A 102 -10.79 -0.13 -5.39
C THR A 102 -12.05 0.42 -6.07
N ARG A 103 -12.68 -0.35 -6.97
CA ARG A 103 -13.90 0.07 -7.68
C ARG A 103 -15.09 0.18 -6.75
N GLU A 104 -15.21 -0.75 -5.81
CA GLU A 104 -16.23 -0.73 -4.76
C GLU A 104 -16.06 0.48 -3.82
N HIS A 105 -14.81 0.88 -3.54
CA HIS A 105 -14.49 1.96 -2.60
C HIS A 105 -14.09 3.28 -3.26
N LYS A 106 -14.32 3.44 -4.57
CA LYS A 106 -13.80 4.56 -5.36
C LYS A 106 -14.23 5.93 -4.83
N ASP A 107 -15.42 6.02 -4.23
CA ASP A 107 -16.03 7.27 -3.78
C ASP A 107 -15.48 7.73 -2.41
N THR A 108 -14.77 6.85 -1.70
CA THR A 108 -14.17 7.14 -0.39
C THR A 108 -12.64 7.13 -0.44
N LEU A 109 -12.05 6.37 -1.38
CA LEU A 109 -10.61 6.20 -1.48
C LEU A 109 -9.90 7.49 -1.93
N GLY A 110 -8.93 7.95 -1.14
CA GLY A 110 -8.09 9.10 -1.48
C GLY A 110 -8.76 10.46 -1.32
N VAL A 111 -9.95 10.53 -0.70
CA VAL A 111 -10.68 11.78 -0.43
C VAL A 111 -10.07 12.58 0.73
N ARG A 112 -9.48 11.88 1.71
CA ARG A 112 -8.80 12.49 2.87
C ARG A 112 -7.37 11.95 2.99
N TYR A 113 -6.46 12.81 3.45
CA TYR A 113 -5.11 12.40 3.80
C TYR A 113 -5.13 11.62 5.12
N ALA A 114 -4.58 10.41 5.13
CA ALA A 114 -4.46 9.59 6.32
C ALA A 114 -3.06 9.78 6.93
N SER A 115 -2.99 10.40 8.10
CA SER A 115 -1.70 10.74 8.72
C SER A 115 -1.08 9.58 9.52
N GLU A 116 0.19 9.28 9.24
CA GLU A 116 1.00 8.28 9.93
C GLU A 116 1.30 8.70 11.37
N LEU A 117 1.72 9.95 11.59
CA LEU A 117 1.97 10.47 12.94
C LEU A 117 0.69 10.54 13.77
N ALA A 118 -0.45 10.95 13.19
CA ALA A 118 -1.73 10.96 13.89
C ALA A 118 -2.13 9.54 14.33
N ARG A 119 -2.00 8.56 13.43
CA ARG A 119 -2.29 7.15 13.73
C ARG A 119 -1.38 6.56 14.81
N ARG A 120 -0.12 6.97 14.85
CA ARG A 120 0.82 6.51 15.90
C ARG A 120 0.50 7.08 17.28
N ARG A 121 -0.05 8.30 17.33
CA ARG A 121 -0.49 8.95 18.57
C ARG A 121 -1.78 8.34 19.11
N ASP A 122 -2.75 8.07 18.25
CA ASP A 122 -4.01 7.42 18.64
C ASP A 122 -4.30 6.21 17.76
N ARG A 123 -3.97 5.02 18.30
CA ARG A 123 -4.15 3.75 17.59
C ARG A 123 -5.57 3.18 17.71
N ARG A 124 -6.42 3.76 18.57
CA ARG A 124 -7.76 3.25 18.87
C ARG A 124 -8.85 3.93 18.05
N LYS A 125 -8.63 5.20 17.66
CA LYS A 125 -9.54 5.91 16.77
C LYS A 125 -9.46 5.39 15.33
N ALA A 126 -10.60 5.39 14.66
CA ALA A 126 -10.68 5.12 13.22
C ALA A 126 -9.98 6.25 12.43
N TYR A 127 -9.42 5.91 11.26
CA TYR A 127 -8.70 6.87 10.40
C TYR A 127 -9.52 8.11 10.04
N GLU A 128 -10.83 7.98 9.91
CA GLU A 128 -11.75 9.09 9.58
C GLU A 128 -11.87 10.14 10.69
N ASN A 129 -11.48 9.78 11.91
CA ASN A 129 -11.59 10.58 13.14
C ASN A 129 -10.20 10.96 13.70
N LEU A 130 -9.13 10.77 12.93
CA LEU A 130 -7.77 11.22 13.22
C LEU A 130 -7.50 12.57 12.56
#